data_AF-A0A525VRX0-F1
#
_entry.id   AF-A0A525VRX0-F1
#
_cell.length_a   1.000
_cell.length_b   1.000
_cell.length_c   1.000
_cell.angle_alpha   90.00
_cell.angle_beta   90.00
_cell.angle_gamma   90.00
#
_symmetry.space_group_name_H-M   'P 1'
#
loop_
_entity.id
_entity.type
_entity.pdbx_description
1 polymer ?
#
loop_
_entity_poly.entity_id
_entity_poly.type
_entity_poly.pdbx_seq_one_letter_code
_entity_poly.pdbx_strand_id
1 'polypeptide(L)'
;MPTEAHRDSLSPTTNLAAAGSLNRSLTLWNSLTIGFATVSPVAGLYAIIGVQTVVTGGGWFGALALCLVMQMLVATVYAELSSQIPIAGGAYKWARQLGGATTGKYAGVIYVSSTIAML
;
A
#
# COMPACT_ATOMS: atom_id res chain seq x y z
N MET A 1 -21.01 46.30 -35.28
CA MET A 1 -21.61 45.12 -34.63
C MET A 1 -20.66 43.93 -34.84
N PRO A 2 -20.39 43.14 -33.80
CA PRO A 2 -19.10 42.48 -33.59
C PRO A 2 -18.98 41.10 -34.25
N THR A 3 -17.73 40.74 -34.52
CA THR A 3 -17.21 39.46 -34.98
C THR A 3 -17.37 38.36 -33.91
N GLU A 4 -18.50 37.65 -33.95
CA GLU A 4 -18.75 36.41 -33.19
C GLU A 4 -18.25 35.19 -33.99
N ALA A 5 -16.93 34.99 -34.06
CA ALA A 5 -16.35 33.81 -34.72
C ALA A 5 -15.01 33.35 -34.11
N HIS A 6 -14.86 33.44 -32.79
CA HIS A 6 -13.67 32.92 -32.11
C HIS A 6 -13.95 32.41 -30.69
N ARG A 7 -15.04 31.67 -30.51
CA ARG A 7 -15.32 30.92 -29.29
C ARG A 7 -15.75 29.52 -29.72
N ASP A 8 -15.25 28.49 -29.04
CA ASP A 8 -15.58 27.07 -29.20
C ASP A 8 -14.63 26.21 -30.02
N SER A 9 -13.32 26.37 -29.77
CA SER A 9 -12.40 25.22 -29.84
C SER A 9 -11.56 25.11 -28.56
N LEU A 10 -12.22 25.17 -27.40
CA LEU A 10 -11.64 24.61 -26.18
C LEU A 10 -11.68 23.09 -26.32
N SER A 11 -10.56 22.56 -26.80
CA SER A 11 -10.27 21.14 -26.96
C SER A 11 -10.80 20.30 -25.79
N PRO A 12 -11.55 19.19 -26.02
CA PRO A 12 -12.07 18.32 -24.97
C PRO A 12 -10.98 17.69 -24.08
N THR A 13 -9.71 17.80 -24.49
CA THR A 13 -8.53 17.39 -23.72
C THR A 13 -8.28 18.25 -22.47
N THR A 14 -8.71 19.52 -22.46
CA THR A 14 -8.49 20.42 -21.31
C THR A 14 -9.37 20.04 -20.12
N ASN A 15 -10.59 19.54 -20.37
CA ASN A 15 -11.49 19.07 -19.32
C ASN A 15 -11.10 17.70 -18.74
N LEU A 16 -10.47 16.83 -19.54
CA LEU A 16 -9.96 15.55 -19.04
C LEU A 16 -8.71 15.72 -18.15
N ALA A 17 -7.90 16.76 -18.42
CA ALA A 17 -6.73 17.10 -17.61
C ALA A 17 -7.11 17.70 -16.25
N ALA A 18 -8.17 18.51 -16.17
CA ALA A 18 -8.67 19.09 -14.92
C ALA A 18 -9.32 18.04 -13.99
N ALA A 19 -9.94 16.99 -14.54
CA ALA A 19 -10.55 15.91 -13.78
C ALA A 19 -9.55 14.96 -13.09
N GLY A 20 -8.24 15.07 -13.38
CA GLY A 20 -7.21 14.15 -12.92
C GLY A 20 -6.38 14.59 -11.71
N SER A 21 -6.55 15.82 -11.20
CA SER A 21 -5.74 16.30 -10.07
C SER A 21 -6.35 15.94 -8.73
N LEU A 22 -5.89 14.83 -8.13
CA LEU A 22 -6.19 14.51 -6.73
C LEU A 22 -5.62 15.61 -5.82
N ASN A 23 -6.46 16.13 -4.91
CA ASN A 23 -6.01 17.08 -3.91
C ASN A 23 -5.10 16.36 -2.90
N ARG A 24 -3.84 16.82 -2.77
CA ARG A 24 -2.85 16.25 -1.85
C ARG A 24 -3.13 16.71 -0.42
N SER A 25 -4.14 16.11 0.21
CA SER A 25 -4.58 16.40 1.58
C SER A 25 -4.21 15.29 2.58
N LEU A 26 -3.48 14.25 2.14
CA LEU A 26 -3.04 13.18 3.04
C LEU A 26 -1.92 13.64 3.96
N THR A 27 -2.30 13.98 5.19
CA THR A 27 -1.37 14.20 6.31
C THR A 27 -0.84 12.85 6.84
N LEU A 28 0.24 12.87 7.63
CA LEU A 28 0.78 11.70 8.31
C LEU A 28 -0.28 10.90 9.10
N TRP A 29 -1.17 11.60 9.80
CA TRP A 29 -2.29 10.99 10.53
C TRP A 29 -3.28 10.26 9.62
N ASN A 30 -3.58 10.82 8.45
CA ASN A 30 -4.48 10.17 7.49
C ASN A 30 -3.84 8.88 6.95
N SER A 31 -2.54 8.92 6.66
CA SER A 31 -1.79 7.75 6.19
C SER A 31 -1.70 6.65 7.25
N LEU A 32 -1.50 7.02 8.52
CA LEU A 32 -1.50 6.09 9.64
C LEU A 32 -2.86 5.40 9.82
N THR A 33 -3.94 6.16 9.78
CA THR A 33 -5.31 5.63 9.91
C THR A 33 -5.65 4.67 8.78
N ILE A 34 -5.25 4.98 7.54
CA ILE A 34 -5.39 4.06 6.41
C ILE A 34 -4.61 2.76 6.67
N GLY A 35 -3.37 2.85 7.17
CA GLY A 35 -2.58 1.68 7.55
C GLY A 35 -3.29 0.81 8.60
N PHE A 36 -3.77 1.41 9.69
CA PHE A 36 -4.49 0.69 10.74
C PHE A 36 -5.80 0.07 10.25
N ALA A 37 -6.52 0.74 9.35
CA ALA A 37 -7.73 0.21 8.73
C ALA A 37 -7.45 -0.98 7.80
N THR A 38 -6.30 -1.00 7.11
CA THR A 38 -5.92 -2.11 6.20
C THR A 38 -5.49 -3.37 6.95
N VAL A 39 -4.76 -3.21 8.05
CA VAL A 39 -4.24 -4.33 8.84
C VAL A 39 -4.45 -3.99 10.30
N SER A 40 -5.45 -4.63 10.92
CA SER A 40 -5.69 -4.53 12.35
C SER A 40 -4.96 -5.67 13.08
N PRO A 41 -3.91 -5.40 13.87
CA PRO A 41 -3.17 -6.43 14.60
C PRO A 41 -4.06 -7.20 15.59
N VAL A 42 -5.09 -6.53 16.12
CA VAL A 42 -5.99 -7.06 17.13
C VAL A 42 -6.81 -8.24 16.58
N ALA A 43 -7.23 -8.17 15.31
CA ALA A 43 -7.99 -9.26 14.68
C ALA A 43 -7.16 -10.56 14.59
N GLY A 44 -5.88 -10.44 14.23
CA GLY A 44 -4.96 -11.60 14.19
C GLY A 44 -4.72 -12.20 15.56
N LEU A 45 -4.57 -11.36 16.59
CA LEU A 45 -4.45 -11.78 17.99
C LEU A 45 -5.65 -12.60 18.45
N TYR A 46 -6.88 -12.15 18.18
CA TYR A 46 -8.08 -12.89 18.54
C TYR A 46 -8.17 -14.26 17.87
N ALA A 47 -7.66 -14.39 16.64
CA ALA A 47 -7.67 -15.66 15.93
C ALA A 47 -6.74 -16.72 16.54
N ILE A 48 -5.61 -16.31 17.14
CA ILE A 48 -4.56 -17.24 17.57
C ILE A 48 -4.41 -17.39 19.08
N ILE A 49 -4.94 -16.47 19.89
CA ILE A 49 -4.65 -16.40 21.34
C ILE A 49 -4.98 -17.71 22.07
N GLY A 50 -6.11 -18.35 21.76
CA GLY A 50 -6.53 -19.60 22.41
C GLY A 50 -5.61 -20.78 22.10
N VAL A 51 -5.16 -20.92 20.85
CA VAL A 51 -4.21 -21.98 20.47
C VAL A 51 -2.86 -21.74 21.11
N GLN A 52 -2.39 -20.49 21.10
CA GLN A 52 -1.08 -20.11 21.62
C GLN A 52 -0.98 -20.21 23.15
N THR A 53 -2.07 -19.95 23.88
CA THR A 53 -2.10 -20.15 25.33
C THR A 53 -2.05 -21.62 25.71
N VAL A 54 -2.75 -22.49 24.97
CA VAL A 54 -2.76 -23.94 25.23
C VAL A 54 -1.42 -24.59 24.87
N VAL A 55 -0.84 -24.25 23.72
CA VAL A 55 0.41 -24.87 23.24
C VAL A 55 1.64 -24.33 23.97
N THR A 56 1.69 -23.02 24.19
CA THR A 56 2.92 -22.32 24.59
C THR A 56 2.86 -21.83 26.05
N GLY A 57 1.73 -22.04 26.75
CA GLY A 57 1.59 -21.74 28.18
C GLY A 57 1.80 -20.27 28.58
N GLY A 58 1.86 -19.34 27.62
CA GLY A 58 2.18 -17.92 27.83
C GLY A 58 3.48 -17.44 27.17
N GLY A 59 4.31 -18.32 26.61
CA GLY A 59 5.56 -17.92 25.92
C GLY A 59 5.36 -17.12 24.62
N TRP A 60 4.13 -17.02 24.13
CA TRP A 60 3.79 -16.34 22.88
C TRP A 60 3.99 -14.81 22.93
N PHE A 61 4.00 -14.19 24.12
CA PHE A 61 4.28 -12.75 24.24
C PHE A 61 5.67 -12.37 23.73
N GLY A 62 6.69 -13.19 24.03
CA GLY A 62 8.05 -12.98 23.53
C GLY A 62 8.13 -13.14 22.01
N ALA A 63 7.42 -14.14 21.47
CA ALA A 63 7.32 -14.34 20.03
C ALA A 63 6.61 -13.17 19.33
N LEU A 64 5.56 -12.60 19.93
CA LEU A 64 4.89 -11.41 19.41
C LEU A 64 5.79 -10.18 19.43
N ALA A 65 6.52 -9.94 20.51
CA ALA A 65 7.45 -8.82 20.59
C ALA A 65 8.56 -8.95 19.53
N LEU A 66 9.12 -10.16 19.37
CA LEU A 66 10.11 -10.44 18.33
C LEU A 66 9.53 -10.21 16.93
N CYS A 67 8.32 -10.71 16.66
CA CYS A 67 7.62 -10.50 15.39
C CYS A 67 7.40 -9.01 15.10
N LEU A 68 6.99 -8.23 16.10
CA LEU A 68 6.81 -6.79 15.98
C LEU A 68 8.12 -6.08 15.61
N VAL A 69 9.23 -6.44 16.25
CA VAL A 69 10.55 -5.89 15.92
C VAL A 69 10.95 -6.20 14.48
N MET A 70 10.77 -7.45 14.04
CA MET A 70 11.05 -7.83 12.65
C MET A 70 10.16 -7.05 11.68
N GLN A 71 8.89 -6.83 12.01
CA GLN A 71 7.99 -6.06 11.18
C GLN A 71 8.35 -4.57 11.13
N MET A 72 8.91 -4.01 12.20
CA MET A 72 9.46 -2.65 12.20
C MET A 72 10.69 -2.52 11.30
N LEU A 73 11.55 -3.54 11.23
CA LEU A 73 12.67 -3.58 10.28
C LEU A 73 12.19 -3.66 8.83
N VAL A 74 11.15 -4.45 8.56
CA VAL A 74 10.51 -4.46 7.23
C VAL A 74 9.90 -3.10 6.93
N ALA A 75 9.22 -2.47 7.89
CA ALA A 75 8.61 -1.17 7.72
C ALA A 75 9.63 -0.07 7.39
N THR A 76 10.82 -0.08 8.00
CA THR A 76 11.89 0.88 7.66
C THR A 76 12.42 0.68 6.25
N VAL A 77 12.59 -0.56 5.78
CA VAL A 77 12.96 -0.84 4.38
C VAL A 77 11.91 -0.31 3.41
N TYR A 78 10.62 -0.52 3.71
CA TYR A 78 9.52 0.00 2.90
C TYR A 78 9.42 1.54 2.96
N ALA A 79 9.74 2.15 4.09
CA ALA A 79 9.79 3.61 4.23
C ALA A 79 10.90 4.22 3.37
N GLU A 80 12.10 3.63 3.37
CA GLU A 80 13.22 4.04 2.52
C GLU A 80 12.88 3.87 1.03
N LEU A 81 12.26 2.75 0.66
CA LEU A 81 11.84 2.52 -0.71
C LEU A 81 10.77 3.53 -1.17
N SER A 82 9.81 3.84 -0.29
CA SER A 82 8.75 4.82 -0.56
C SER A 82 9.28 6.25 -0.63
N SER A 83 10.38 6.58 0.06
CA SER A 83 10.99 7.92 0.00
C SER A 83 11.71 8.15 -1.33
N GLN A 84 12.37 7.11 -1.86
CA GLN A 84 13.11 7.17 -3.13
C GLN A 84 12.20 7.06 -4.36
N ILE A 85 11.10 6.29 -4.27
CA ILE A 85 10.19 6.03 -5.38
C ILE A 85 8.75 6.44 -5.00
N PRO A 86 8.44 7.75 -4.97
CA PRO A 86 7.12 8.27 -4.60
C PRO A 86 6.11 8.11 -5.75
N ILE A 87 5.90 6.88 -6.20
CA ILE A 87 4.95 6.53 -7.25
C ILE A 87 3.72 5.90 -6.60
N ALA A 88 2.53 6.34 -7.00
CA ALA A 88 1.29 5.66 -6.66
C ALA A 88 1.26 4.26 -7.30
N GLY A 89 1.78 3.26 -6.57
CA GLY A 89 1.69 1.84 -6.91
C GLY A 89 2.50 0.99 -5.95
N GLY A 90 1.94 -0.16 -5.58
CA GLY A 90 2.53 -1.06 -4.58
C GLY A 90 3.73 -1.87 -5.10
N ALA A 91 4.03 -2.96 -4.39
CA ALA A 91 5.23 -3.78 -4.57
C ALA A 91 5.52 -4.20 -6.03
N TYR A 92 4.51 -4.40 -6.87
CA TYR A 92 4.68 -4.69 -8.29
C TYR A 92 5.42 -3.57 -9.06
N LYS A 93 5.06 -2.30 -8.81
CA LYS A 93 5.70 -1.16 -9.50
C LYS A 93 7.15 -1.00 -9.05
N TRP A 94 7.41 -1.15 -7.76
CA TRP A 94 8.77 -1.13 -7.23
C TRP A 94 9.60 -2.29 -7.78
N ALA A 95 9.10 -3.53 -7.72
CA ALA A 95 9.79 -4.71 -8.27
C ALA A 95 10.09 -4.58 -9.76
N ARG A 96 9.17 -3.99 -10.53
CA ARG A 96 9.38 -3.71 -11.96
C ARG A 96 10.43 -2.63 -12.20
N GLN A 97 10.53 -1.64 -11.33
CA GLN A 97 11.44 -0.49 -11.48
C GLN A 97 12.86 -0.80 -11.02
N LEU A 98 13.03 -1.60 -9.95
CA LEU A 98 14.34 -2.01 -9.44
C LEU A 98 14.91 -3.24 -10.16
N GLY A 99 14.06 -4.23 -10.46
CA GLY A 99 14.48 -5.54 -10.95
C GLY A 99 14.05 -5.85 -12.39
N GLY A 100 13.53 -4.87 -13.12
CA GLY A 100 13.05 -5.04 -14.49
C GLY A 100 11.73 -5.82 -14.61
N ALA A 101 11.30 -6.05 -15.86
CA ALA A 101 9.98 -6.63 -16.17
C ALA A 101 9.78 -8.05 -15.60
N THR A 102 10.85 -8.84 -15.49
CA THR A 102 10.80 -10.23 -15.01
C THR A 102 10.53 -10.28 -13.50
N THR A 103 11.27 -9.50 -12.70
CA THR A 103 11.07 -9.41 -11.24
C THR A 103 9.69 -8.84 -10.90
N GLY A 104 9.20 -7.88 -11.69
CA GLY A 104 7.83 -7.39 -11.57
C GLY A 104 6.78 -8.49 -11.76
N LYS A 105 6.91 -9.33 -12.79
CA LYS A 105 5.96 -10.44 -13.03
C LYS A 105 5.94 -11.44 -11.88
N TYR A 106 7.11 -11.85 -11.37
CA TYR A 106 7.18 -12.76 -10.24
C TYR A 106 6.55 -12.17 -8.98
N ALA A 107 6.88 -10.91 -8.65
CA ALA A 107 6.26 -10.22 -7.52
C ALA A 107 4.73 -10.13 -7.64
N GLY A 108 4.23 -9.88 -8.85
CA GLY A 108 2.79 -9.85 -9.13
C GLY A 108 2.11 -11.21 -8.95
N VAL A 109 2.69 -12.29 -9.51
CA VAL A 109 2.13 -13.64 -9.39
C VAL A 109 2.12 -14.12 -7.94
N ILE A 110 3.22 -13.90 -7.20
CA ILE A 110 3.31 -14.27 -5.78
C ILE A 110 2.24 -13.53 -4.98
N TYR A 111 2.08 -12.22 -5.20
CA TYR A 111 1.07 -11.42 -4.51
C TYR A 111 -0.34 -11.96 -4.76
N VAL A 112 -0.71 -12.21 -6.01
CA VAL A 112 -2.03 -12.77 -6.36
C VAL A 112 -2.22 -14.14 -5.72
N SER A 113 -1.23 -15.02 -5.81
CA SER A 113 -1.30 -16.36 -5.21
C SER A 113 -1.51 -16.30 -3.69
N SER A 114 -0.81 -15.38 -3.00
CA SER A 114 -0.97 -15.19 -1.56
C SER A 114 -2.36 -14.69 -1.20
N THR A 115 -2.93 -13.77 -1.98
CA THR A 115 -4.29 -13.27 -1.73
C THR A 115 -5.35 -14.34 -1.95
N ILE A 116 -5.16 -15.24 -2.92
CA ILE A 116 -6.07 -16.36 -3.19
C ILE A 116 -5.97 -17.41 -2.08
N ALA A 117 -4.76 -17.74 -1.63
CA ALA A 117 -4.56 -18.74 -0.57
C ALA A 117 -5.13 -18.31 0.80
N MET A 118 -5.37 -17.01 0.99
CA MET A 118 -5.91 -16.45 2.21
C MET A 118 -7.46 -16.45 2.24
N LEU A 119 -8.10 -16.79 1.13
CA LEU A 119 -9.56 -16.91 0.96
C LEU A 119 -10.03 -18.34 1.27
#